data_AF-A0A534PDN1-F1
#
_entry.id   AF-A0A534PDN1-F1
#
_cell.length_a   1.000
_cell.length_b   1.000
_cell.length_c   1.000
_cell.angle_alpha   90.00
_cell.angle_beta   90.00
_cell.angle_gamma   90.00
#
_symmetry.space_group_name_H-M   'P 1'
#
loop_
_entity.id
_entity.type
_entity.pdbx_description
1 polymer ?
#
loop_
_entity_poly.entity_id
_entity_poly.type
_entity_poly.pdbx_seq_one_letter_code
_entity_poly.pdbx_strand_id
1 'polypeptide(L)' 'MDVAVVGAGVIGLTSALRLAEAGLRPLVIERGDPGREASWAAAGILGAQSESHGAGPFFEL' A
#
# COMPACT_ATOMS: atom_id res chain seq x y z
N MET A 1 3.55 -5.04 -21.21
CA MET A 1 2.43 -5.65 -20.45
C MET A 1 1.65 -4.52 -19.82
N ASP A 2 0.33 -4.58 -19.85
CA ASP A 2 -0.52 -3.57 -19.22
C ASP A 2 -0.86 -4.01 -17.79
N VAL A 3 -0.84 -3.07 -16.85
CA VAL A 3 -1.05 -3.34 -15.43
C VAL A 3 -2.04 -2.35 -14.86
N ALA A 4 -3.05 -2.85 -14.16
CA ALA A 4 -3.98 -2.04 -13.38
C ALA A 4 -3.77 -2.31 -11.88
N VAL A 5 -3.76 -1.24 -11.09
CA VAL A 5 -3.70 -1.26 -9.63
C VAL A 5 -5.03 -0.73 -9.10
N VAL A 6 -5.75 -1.54 -8.35
CA VAL A 6 -7.05 -1.17 -7.77
C VAL A 6 -6.85 -0.77 -6.31
N GLY A 7 -7.27 0.46 -5.99
CA GLY A 7 -7.08 1.12 -4.70
C GLY A 7 -5.90 2.10 -4.73
N ALA A 8 -6.14 3.36 -4.36
CA ALA A 8 -5.12 4.40 -4.25
C ALA A 8 -4.78 4.74 -2.79
N GLY A 9 -4.79 3.74 -1.91
CA GLY A 9 -4.13 3.82 -0.59
C GLY A 9 -2.60 3.68 -0.71
N VAL A 10 -1.90 3.74 0.44
CA VAL A 10 -0.43 3.69 0.50
C VAL A 10 0.15 2.46 -0.20
N ILE A 11 -0.49 1.30 -0.06
CA ILE A 11 -0.04 0.05 -0.70
C ILE A 11 -0.19 0.12 -2.22
N GLY A 12 -1.34 0.60 -2.71
CA GLY A 12 -1.59 0.69 -4.16
C GLY A 12 -0.68 1.72 -4.82
N LEU A 13 -0.52 2.91 -4.22
CA LEU A 13 0.34 3.96 -4.76
C LEU A 13 1.83 3.56 -4.75
N THR A 14 2.31 2.93 -3.68
CA THR A 14 3.70 2.45 -3.64
C THR A 14 3.94 1.29 -4.60
N SER A 15 2.96 0.40 -4.80
CA SER A 15 3.02 -0.66 -5.81
C SER A 15 3.08 -0.08 -7.23
N ALA A 16 2.22 0.89 -7.54
CA ALA A 16 2.21 1.59 -8.82
C ALA A 16 3.51 2.36 -9.07
N LEU A 17 4.07 2.99 -8.03
CA LEU A 17 5.37 3.65 -8.09
C LEU A 17 6.48 2.65 -8.48
N ARG A 18 6.56 1.49 -7.81
CA ARG A 18 7.58 0.47 -8.14
C ARG A 18 7.42 -0.07 -9.55
N LEU A 19 6.19 -0.27 -10.02
CA LEU A 19 5.92 -0.66 -11.41
C LEU A 19 6.39 0.43 -12.40
N ALA A 20 6.14 1.70 -12.09
CA ALA A 20 6.59 2.82 -12.91
C ALA A 20 8.12 2.92 -12.97
N GLU A 21 8.81 2.75 -11.84
CA GLU A 21 10.27 2.70 -11.75
C GLU A 21 10.87 1.53 -12.54
N ALA A 22 10.14 0.41 -12.65
CA ALA A 22 10.50 -0.73 -13.48
C ALA A 22 10.24 -0.52 -14.99
N GLY A 23 9.83 0.69 -15.41
CA GLY A 23 9.59 1.04 -16.81
C GLY A 23 8.20 0.70 -17.33
N LEU A 24 7.26 0.30 -16.46
CA LEU A 24 5.86 0.09 -16.83
C LEU A 24 5.06 1.40 -16.69
N ARG A 25 3.83 1.39 -17.21
CA ARG A 25 2.87 2.50 -17.06
C ARG A 25 1.57 1.97 -16.44
N PRO A 26 1.54 1.75 -15.12
CA PRO A 26 0.35 1.20 -14.46
C PRO A 26 -0.79 2.22 -14.44
N LEU A 27 -2.02 1.73 -14.63
CA LEU A 27 -3.24 2.50 -14.38
C LEU A 27 -3.68 2.29 -12.92
N VAL A 28 -3.81 3.36 -12.14
CA VAL A 28 -4.36 3.30 -10.79
C VAL A 28 -5.85 3.67 -10.82
N ILE A 29 -6.69 2.87 -10.19
CA ILE A 29 -8.14 3.06 -10.12
C ILE A 29 -8.54 3.21 -8.66
N GLU A 30 -9.19 4.31 -8.32
CA GLU A 30 -9.75 4.59 -7.00
C GLU A 30 -11.17 5.13 -7.16
N ARG A 31 -12.07 4.73 -6.26
CA ARG A 31 -13.46 5.20 -6.23
C ARG A 31 -13.54 6.61 -5.66
N GLY A 32 -12.76 6.90 -4.62
CA GLY A 32 -12.71 8.21 -3.96
C GLY A 32 -11.47 9.04 -4.31
N ASP A 33 -11.08 9.91 -3.38
CA ASP A 33 -9.82 10.63 -3.48
C ASP A 33 -8.66 9.73 -3.02
N PRO A 34 -7.51 9.73 -3.74
CA PRO A 34 -6.32 8.99 -3.34
C PRO A 34 -5.92 9.24 -1.89
N GLY A 35 -5.58 8.17 -1.19
CA GLY A 35 -5.11 8.21 0.18
C GLY A 35 -6.17 8.53 1.24
N ARG A 36 -7.43 8.84 0.89
CA ARG A 36 -8.43 9.35 1.87
C ARG A 36 -9.17 8.32 2.71
N GLU A 37 -8.92 7.03 2.52
CA GLU A 37 -9.51 5.97 3.35
C GLU A 37 -8.55 5.59 4.51
N ALA A 38 -8.28 4.29 4.74
CA ALA A 38 -7.45 3.82 5.85
C ALA A 38 -6.04 4.44 5.89
N SER A 39 -5.46 4.77 4.74
CA SER A 39 -4.13 5.40 4.65
C SER A 39 -4.09 6.81 5.23
N TRP A 40 -5.20 7.55 5.22
CA TRP A 40 -5.31 8.85 5.89
C TRP A 40 -5.60 8.68 7.39
N ALA A 41 -6.42 7.69 7.75
CA ALA A 41 -6.82 7.44 9.14
C ALA A 41 -5.65 6.94 10.03
N ALA A 42 -4.58 6.39 9.46
CA ALA A 42 -3.47 5.80 10.19
C ALA A 42 -2.59 6.80 10.99
N ALA A 43 -2.89 8.10 10.97
CA ALA A 43 -2.18 9.17 11.69
C ALA A 43 -0.65 9.26 11.42
N GLY A 44 -0.13 8.51 10.44
CA GLY A 44 1.29 8.42 10.13
C GLY A 44 2.10 7.57 11.12
N ILE A 45 1.46 6.81 12.01
CA ILE A 45 2.15 5.98 13.00
C ILE A 45 2.69 4.72 12.33
N LEU A 46 4.02 4.52 12.40
CA LEU A 46 4.68 3.31 11.94
C LEU A 46 4.95 2.40 13.16
N GLY A 47 3.88 1.79 13.66
CA GLY A 47 3.87 1.06 14.93
C GLY A 47 3.40 -0.39 14.87
N ALA A 48 3.15 -0.94 13.67
CA ALA A 48 2.53 -2.25 13.50
C ALA A 48 3.18 -3.38 14.34
N GLN A 49 4.49 -3.28 14.60
CA GLN A 49 5.23 -4.25 15.41
C GLN A 49 5.26 -3.92 16.91
N SER A 50 5.10 -2.66 17.29
CA SER A 50 5.03 -2.24 18.69
C SER A 50 3.71 -2.65 19.36
N GLU A 51 2.65 -2.89 18.57
CA GLU A 51 1.34 -3.31 19.05
C GLU A 51 1.16 -4.84 19.07
N SER A 52 2.15 -5.58 18.55
CA SER A 52 2.17 -7.03 18.56
C SER A 52 2.64 -7.58 19.91
N HIS A 53 1.86 -8.46 20.53
CA HIS A 53 2.19 -9.08 21.82
C HIS A 53 2.96 -10.42 21.68
N GLY A 54 3.69 -10.63 20.57
CA GLY A 54 4.53 -11.82 20.35
C GLY A 54 4.94 -12.01 18.89
N ALA A 55 5.80 -13.00 18.62
CA ALA A 55 6.07 -13.43 17.24
C ALA A 55 4.85 -14.19 16.71
N GLY A 56 4.27 -13.71 15.60
CA GLY A 56 3.21 -14.40 14.86
C GLY A 56 3.76 -15.07 13.59
N PRO A 57 2.94 -15.87 12.87
CA PRO A 57 3.37 -16.62 11.67
C PRO A 57 3.96 -15.76 10.54
N PHE A 58 3.78 -14.44 10.59
CA PHE A 58 4.46 -13.48 9.71
C PHE A 58 5.98 -13.39 9.92
N PHE A 59 6.51 -13.91 11.04
CA PHE A 59 7.92 -13.84 11.44
C PHE A 59 8.69 -15.16 11.33
N GLU A 60 8.02 -16.23 10.91
CA GLU A 60 8.60 -17.57 10.81
C GLU A 60 9.07 -17.92 9.37
N LEU A 61 9.20 -16.91 8.50
CA LEU A 61 9.63 -17.05 7.11
C LEU A 61 11.15 -17.06 6.96
#